data_AF-A0A352ND13-F1
#
_entry.id   AF-A0A352ND13-F1
#
_cell.length_a   1.000
_cell.length_b   1.000
_cell.length_c   1.000
_cell.angle_alpha   90.00
_cell.angle_beta   90.00
_cell.angle_gamma   90.00
#
_symmetry.space_group_name_H-M   'P 1'
#
loop_
_entity.id
_entity.type
_entity.pdbx_description
1 polymer ?
#
loop_
_entity_poly.entity_id
_entity_poly.type
_entity_poly.pdbx_seq_one_letter_code
_entity_poly.pdbx_strand_id
1 'polypeptide(L)'
;KKYYGFSTASFQIATVIGTLTGGFITTHLAWQNLFLVPLLSLFFIPFLLKYLPEESKGKKYIDALGIILVAVVAVTAMIYLTNFSWLVLMGFIFSTAVFLLYISHKKNAFITIDFFKNKLFVLTLLVALLIYSTQAAFTLNTFSFLLTTVYHMQLDRVSLMFIPACLAAALVGSLSGQIASKLDSFQAVLVSMLAIVLSILLAAFLMGASVFIFAGLLILSSCAFAMMYAPLMHTGLERMPEANKGTAIGFYNLCINIAMSVGFTYSSRFIDGVNLSLFPSTVEGHYSEVLLMISFVALSALVLFVFLIRGQIPNKKSFSD
;
A
#
# COMPACT_ATOMS: atom_id res chain seq x y z
N LYS A 1 -0.36 -1.54 -23.79
CA LYS A 1 0.98 -1.38 -23.18
C LYS A 1 1.42 0.10 -23.06
N LYS A 2 1.35 0.94 -24.12
CA LYS A 2 1.71 2.38 -24.06
C LYS A 2 0.82 3.22 -23.09
N TYR A 3 -0.48 2.97 -23.04
CA TYR A 3 -1.43 3.67 -22.14
C TYR A 3 -1.24 3.35 -20.66
N TYR A 4 -0.90 2.11 -20.31
CA TYR A 4 -0.56 1.73 -18.92
C TYR A 4 0.71 2.46 -18.44
N GLY A 5 1.72 2.61 -19.31
CA GLY A 5 2.92 3.40 -19.00
C GLY A 5 2.62 4.89 -18.74
N PHE A 6 1.75 5.52 -19.55
CA PHE A 6 1.31 6.90 -19.31
C PHE A 6 0.50 7.05 -18.02
N SER A 7 -0.38 6.08 -17.70
CA SER A 7 -1.14 6.08 -16.45
C SER A 7 -0.22 5.97 -15.23
N THR A 8 0.76 5.06 -15.26
CA THR A 8 1.73 4.90 -14.17
C THR A 8 2.63 6.13 -14.05
N ALA A 9 3.11 6.70 -15.17
CA ALA A 9 3.90 7.92 -15.14
C ALA A 9 3.10 9.10 -14.55
N SER A 10 1.83 9.24 -14.94
CA SER A 10 0.94 10.28 -14.42
C SER A 10 0.70 10.11 -12.91
N PHE A 11 0.46 8.88 -12.46
CA PHE A 11 0.31 8.57 -11.03
C PHE A 11 1.56 8.91 -10.22
N GLN A 12 2.74 8.57 -10.75
CA GLN A 12 4.01 8.87 -10.08
C GLN A 12 4.31 10.37 -10.06
N ILE A 13 4.04 11.09 -11.16
CA ILE A 13 4.16 12.56 -11.20
C ILE A 13 3.21 13.20 -10.19
N ALA A 14 1.95 12.74 -10.15
CA ALA A 14 0.97 13.20 -9.17
C ALA A 14 1.42 12.91 -7.74
N THR A 15 2.04 11.75 -7.48
CA THR A 15 2.58 11.37 -6.17
C THR A 15 3.74 12.27 -5.74
N VAL A 16 4.67 12.59 -6.67
CA VAL A 16 5.77 13.53 -6.42
C VAL A 16 5.23 14.93 -6.12
N ILE A 17 4.32 15.44 -6.95
CA ILE A 17 3.70 16.76 -6.75
C ILE A 17 2.92 16.79 -5.43
N GLY A 18 2.17 15.73 -5.11
CA GLY A 18 1.41 15.63 -3.87
C GLY A 18 2.29 15.62 -2.64
N THR A 19 3.40 14.88 -2.66
CA THR A 19 4.36 14.82 -1.55
C THR A 19 5.08 16.15 -1.34
N LEU A 20 5.49 16.81 -2.43
CA LEU A 20 6.10 18.15 -2.41
C LEU A 20 5.16 19.20 -1.85
N THR A 21 3.94 19.24 -2.39
CA THR A 21 2.90 20.19 -1.98
C THR A 21 2.52 19.93 -0.52
N GLY A 22 2.43 18.67 -0.11
CA GLY A 22 2.19 18.25 1.28
C GLY A 22 3.23 18.79 2.25
N GLY A 23 4.52 18.57 1.95
CA GLY A 23 5.63 19.07 2.75
C GLY A 23 5.67 20.59 2.84
N PHE A 24 5.60 21.26 1.69
CA PHE A 24 5.68 22.72 1.62
C PHE A 24 4.51 23.42 2.34
N ILE A 25 3.28 22.93 2.13
CA ILE A 25 2.09 23.46 2.82
C ILE A 25 2.23 23.23 4.32
N THR A 26 2.70 22.07 4.78
CA THR A 26 2.80 21.79 6.22
C THR A 26 3.90 22.62 6.90
N THR A 27 4.96 22.98 6.17
CA THR A 27 6.08 23.79 6.71
C THR A 27 5.81 25.29 6.70
N HIS A 28 5.20 25.83 5.63
CA HIS A 28 5.03 27.28 5.46
C HIS A 28 3.61 27.77 5.66
N LEU A 29 2.62 26.88 5.62
CA LEU A 29 1.21 27.19 5.78
C LEU A 29 0.63 26.35 6.92
N ALA A 30 -0.58 26.72 7.33
CA ALA A 30 -1.32 25.90 8.28
C ALA A 30 -1.71 24.59 7.58
N TRP A 31 -1.50 23.44 8.23
CA TRP A 31 -1.76 22.10 7.67
C TRP A 31 -3.19 21.94 7.15
N GLN A 32 -4.15 22.74 7.64
CA GLN A 32 -5.54 22.79 7.19
C GLN A 32 -5.66 23.14 5.69
N ASN A 33 -4.67 23.85 5.13
CA ASN A 33 -4.66 24.19 3.71
C ASN A 33 -4.47 22.95 2.81
N LEU A 34 -4.06 21.80 3.36
CA LEU A 34 -4.03 20.53 2.62
C LEU A 34 -5.43 20.11 2.15
N PHE A 35 -6.51 20.52 2.84
CA PHE A 35 -7.88 20.24 2.42
C PHE A 35 -8.29 20.98 1.14
N LEU A 36 -7.56 22.04 0.74
CA LEU A 36 -7.81 22.76 -0.51
C LEU A 36 -7.26 22.01 -1.73
N VAL A 37 -6.24 21.15 -1.54
CA VAL A 37 -5.59 20.41 -2.63
C VAL A 37 -6.56 19.43 -3.32
N PRO A 38 -7.34 18.60 -2.60
CA PRO A 38 -8.40 17.81 -3.21
C PRO A 38 -9.46 18.65 -3.92
N LEU A 39 -9.72 19.87 -3.45
CA LEU A 39 -10.75 20.74 -4.04
C LEU A 39 -10.39 21.17 -5.47
N LEU A 40 -9.09 21.30 -5.79
CA LEU A 40 -8.61 21.53 -7.15
C LEU A 40 -9.00 20.40 -8.12
N SER A 41 -9.21 19.18 -7.63
CA SER A 41 -9.66 18.07 -8.50
C SER A 41 -11.07 18.30 -9.05
N LEU A 42 -11.95 19.06 -8.35
CA LEU A 42 -13.28 19.41 -8.86
C LEU A 42 -13.20 20.23 -10.15
N PHE A 43 -12.15 21.05 -10.30
CA PHE A 43 -11.95 21.85 -11.50
C PHE A 43 -11.75 20.99 -12.76
N PHE A 44 -11.23 19.77 -12.60
CA PHE A 44 -10.99 18.84 -13.71
C PHE A 44 -12.22 17.99 -14.08
N ILE A 45 -13.25 17.94 -13.23
CA ILE A 45 -14.51 17.23 -13.51
C ILE A 45 -15.15 17.61 -14.86
N PRO A 46 -15.36 18.89 -15.21
CA PRO A 46 -15.96 19.25 -16.50
C PRO A 46 -15.11 18.81 -17.69
N PHE A 47 -13.78 18.79 -17.55
CA PHE A 47 -12.89 18.27 -18.57
C PHE A 47 -13.05 16.75 -18.71
N LEU A 48 -13.02 16.02 -17.59
CA LEU A 48 -13.26 14.58 -17.57
C LEU A 48 -14.59 14.22 -18.23
N LEU A 49 -15.69 14.91 -17.91
CA LEU A 49 -17.01 14.67 -18.50
C LEU A 49 -17.05 14.94 -20.00
N LYS A 50 -16.28 15.92 -20.50
CA LYS A 50 -16.24 16.26 -21.93
C LYS A 50 -15.45 15.24 -22.76
N TYR A 51 -14.40 14.65 -22.20
CA TYR A 51 -13.52 13.71 -22.90
C TYR A 51 -13.81 12.24 -22.57
N LEU A 52 -14.76 11.96 -21.67
CA LEU A 52 -15.19 10.60 -21.38
C LEU A 52 -15.89 10.03 -22.63
N PRO A 53 -15.39 8.93 -23.23
CA PRO A 53 -16.12 8.27 -24.31
C PRO A 53 -17.46 7.78 -23.76
N GLU A 54 -18.54 7.97 -24.52
CA GLU A 54 -19.84 7.40 -24.16
C GLU A 54 -19.72 5.87 -24.09
N GLU A 55 -19.69 5.31 -22.87
CA GLU A 55 -19.72 3.86 -22.72
C GLU A 55 -21.02 3.32 -23.31
N SER A 56 -20.90 2.22 -24.06
CA SER A 56 -22.04 1.55 -24.68
C SER A 56 -23.11 1.30 -23.63
N LYS A 57 -24.35 1.76 -23.91
CA LYS A 57 -25.55 1.68 -23.07
C LYS A 57 -26.02 0.24 -22.80
N GLY A 58 -25.16 -0.63 -22.30
CA GLY A 58 -25.57 -1.87 -21.65
C GLY A 58 -26.02 -1.53 -20.24
N LYS A 59 -27.30 -1.75 -19.91
CA LYS A 59 -27.84 -1.61 -18.55
C LYS A 59 -27.14 -2.61 -17.60
N LYS A 60 -25.90 -2.35 -17.19
CA LYS A 60 -25.31 -2.99 -16.01
C LYS A 60 -25.90 -2.29 -14.81
N TYR A 61 -26.69 -3.02 -14.03
CA TYR A 61 -27.17 -2.56 -12.72
C TYR A 61 -25.93 -2.26 -11.86
N ILE A 62 -25.69 -0.99 -11.58
CA ILE A 62 -24.69 -0.59 -10.60
C ILE A 62 -25.25 -0.99 -9.24
N ASP A 63 -24.60 -1.93 -8.56
CA ASP A 63 -24.95 -2.36 -7.21
C ASP A 63 -24.53 -1.29 -6.19
N ALA A 64 -25.24 -0.17 -6.19
CA ALA A 64 -24.96 0.97 -5.31
C ALA A 64 -24.96 0.54 -3.83
N LEU A 65 -25.86 -0.38 -3.45
CA LEU A 65 -25.90 -0.94 -2.11
C LEU A 65 -24.64 -1.75 -1.79
N GLY A 66 -24.18 -2.61 -2.71
CA GLY A 66 -22.93 -3.36 -2.55
C GLY A 66 -21.72 -2.42 -2.38
N ILE A 67 -21.62 -1.37 -3.20
CA ILE A 67 -20.53 -0.37 -3.11
C ILE A 67 -20.56 0.36 -1.76
N ILE A 68 -21.74 0.81 -1.32
CA ILE A 68 -21.90 1.46 -0.01
C ILE A 68 -21.48 0.50 1.11
N LEU A 69 -21.87 -0.77 1.04
CA LEU A 69 -21.54 -1.76 2.07
C LEU A 69 -20.03 -2.02 2.15
N VAL A 70 -19.33 -2.10 1.01
CA VAL A 70 -17.86 -2.18 0.95
C VAL A 70 -17.23 -0.95 1.59
N ALA A 71 -17.71 0.24 1.25
CA ALA A 71 -17.20 1.49 1.80
C ALA A 71 -17.39 1.53 3.32
N VAL A 72 -18.56 1.12 3.82
CA VAL A 72 -18.85 1.07 5.26
C VAL A 72 -17.93 0.07 5.97
N VAL A 73 -17.71 -1.14 5.42
CA VAL A 73 -16.74 -2.12 5.96
C VAL A 73 -15.33 -1.54 6.01
N ALA A 74 -14.87 -0.91 4.93
CA ALA A 74 -13.54 -0.33 4.87
C ALA A 74 -13.36 0.80 5.90
N VAL A 75 -14.35 1.70 6.00
CA VAL A 75 -14.33 2.81 6.95
C VAL A 75 -14.38 2.31 8.39
N THR A 76 -15.25 1.33 8.70
CA THR A 76 -15.30 0.75 10.07
C THR A 76 -14.03 -0.01 10.42
N ALA A 77 -13.42 -0.73 9.47
CA ALA A 77 -12.11 -1.35 9.65
C ALA A 77 -11.06 -0.30 9.99
N MET A 78 -10.99 0.77 9.19
CA MET A 78 -10.04 1.87 9.36
C MET A 78 -10.18 2.53 10.73
N ILE A 79 -11.40 2.90 11.14
CA ILE A 79 -11.67 3.54 12.43
C ILE A 79 -11.34 2.61 13.60
N TYR A 80 -11.63 1.31 13.48
CA TYR A 80 -11.28 0.35 14.53
C TYR A 80 -9.77 0.28 14.72
N LEU A 81 -9.04 0.17 13.62
CA LEU A 81 -7.60 0.06 13.63
C LEU A 81 -6.95 1.32 14.23
N THR A 82 -7.54 2.50 14.02
CA THR A 82 -7.07 3.76 14.60
C THR A 82 -7.37 3.89 16.10
N ASN A 83 -8.58 3.58 16.56
CA ASN A 83 -8.99 3.85 17.95
C ASN A 83 -8.91 2.65 18.89
N PHE A 84 -8.71 1.42 18.39
CA PHE A 84 -8.73 0.18 19.16
C PHE A 84 -9.92 0.06 20.14
N SER A 85 -11.05 0.70 19.80
CA SER A 85 -12.24 0.71 20.65
C SER A 85 -13.06 -0.56 20.45
N TRP A 86 -13.42 -1.22 21.54
CA TRP A 86 -14.23 -2.44 21.54
C TRP A 86 -15.59 -2.26 20.84
N LEU A 87 -16.16 -1.05 20.92
CA LEU A 87 -17.41 -0.69 20.21
C LEU A 87 -17.22 -0.68 18.68
N VAL A 88 -16.06 -0.24 18.20
CA VAL A 88 -15.76 -0.20 16.76
C VAL A 88 -15.36 -1.58 16.24
N LEU A 89 -14.77 -2.45 17.09
CA LEU A 89 -14.57 -3.86 16.77
C LEU A 89 -15.90 -4.57 16.51
N MET A 90 -16.88 -4.35 17.40
CA MET A 90 -18.24 -4.87 17.20
C MET A 90 -18.88 -4.30 15.93
N GLY A 91 -18.68 -3.02 15.62
CA GLY A 91 -19.12 -2.40 14.36
C GLY A 91 -18.45 -3.00 13.11
N PHE A 92 -17.15 -3.31 13.16
CA PHE A 92 -16.42 -3.97 12.09
C PHE A 92 -16.86 -5.43 11.90
N ILE A 93 -17.02 -6.19 12.98
CA ILE A 93 -17.51 -7.57 12.94
C ILE A 93 -18.95 -7.60 12.41
N PHE A 94 -19.80 -6.69 12.87
CA PHE A 94 -21.18 -6.56 12.40
C PHE A 94 -21.24 -6.15 10.93
N SER A 95 -20.47 -5.14 10.52
CA SER A 95 -20.39 -4.67 9.12
C SER A 95 -19.87 -5.76 8.19
N THR A 96 -18.85 -6.51 8.63
CA THR A 96 -18.30 -7.66 7.90
C THR A 96 -19.31 -8.81 7.83
N ALA A 97 -20.04 -9.10 8.91
CA ALA A 97 -21.08 -10.11 8.93
C ALA A 97 -22.26 -9.74 8.02
N VAL A 98 -22.72 -8.48 8.05
CA VAL A 98 -23.76 -7.96 7.15
C VAL A 98 -23.29 -7.99 5.70
N PHE A 99 -22.03 -7.67 5.42
CA PHE A 99 -21.43 -7.76 4.09
C PHE A 99 -21.36 -9.20 3.57
N LEU A 100 -20.92 -10.14 4.40
CA LEU A 100 -20.89 -11.56 4.06
C LEU A 100 -22.30 -12.13 3.86
N LEU A 101 -23.28 -11.74 4.68
CA LEU A 101 -24.68 -12.15 4.56
C LEU A 101 -25.34 -11.55 3.30
N TYR A 102 -25.09 -10.27 3.00
CA TYR A 102 -25.61 -9.59 1.81
C TYR A 102 -25.06 -10.20 0.52
N ILE A 103 -23.76 -10.48 0.48
CA ILE A 103 -23.10 -11.14 -0.66
C ILE A 103 -23.53 -12.61 -0.81
N SER A 104 -23.83 -13.29 0.30
CA SER A 104 -24.30 -14.68 0.25
C SER A 104 -25.72 -14.81 -0.32
N HIS A 105 -26.59 -13.80 -0.15
CA HIS A 105 -27.99 -13.85 -0.58
C HIS A 105 -28.26 -13.36 -2.02
N LYS A 106 -27.42 -12.51 -2.63
CA LYS A 106 -27.65 -12.00 -3.99
C LYS A 106 -26.69 -12.59 -5.04
N LYS A 107 -27.22 -13.48 -5.91
CA LYS A 107 -26.52 -14.06 -7.08
C LYS A 107 -26.05 -13.03 -8.13
N ASN A 108 -26.61 -11.82 -8.14
CA ASN A 108 -26.26 -10.73 -9.06
C ASN A 108 -25.52 -9.56 -8.37
N ALA A 109 -24.92 -9.79 -7.20
CA ALA A 109 -24.14 -8.77 -6.50
C ALA A 109 -22.83 -8.46 -7.24
N PHE A 110 -22.41 -7.19 -7.19
CA PHE A 110 -21.17 -6.69 -7.84
C PHE A 110 -19.89 -7.39 -7.32
N ILE A 111 -19.95 -7.96 -6.12
CA ILE A 111 -18.93 -8.83 -5.53
C ILE A 111 -19.56 -10.20 -5.30
N THR A 112 -19.26 -11.17 -6.15
CA THR A 112 -19.72 -12.55 -5.98
C THR A 112 -18.86 -13.27 -4.93
N ILE A 113 -19.45 -14.06 -4.03
CA ILE A 113 -18.73 -14.76 -2.94
C ILE A 113 -17.62 -15.70 -3.44
N ASP A 114 -17.62 -16.02 -4.73
CA ASP A 114 -16.63 -16.85 -5.40
C ASP A 114 -15.22 -16.22 -5.39
N PHE A 115 -15.09 -14.90 -5.23
CA PHE A 115 -13.78 -14.25 -5.03
C PHE A 115 -13.09 -14.76 -3.75
N PHE A 116 -13.82 -14.84 -2.64
CA PHE A 116 -13.27 -15.24 -1.34
C PHE A 116 -13.12 -16.76 -1.20
N LYS A 117 -13.77 -17.55 -2.05
CA LYS A 117 -13.53 -19.01 -2.13
C LYS A 117 -12.15 -19.33 -2.71
N ASN A 118 -11.58 -18.43 -3.51
CA ASN A 118 -10.26 -18.64 -4.07
C ASN A 118 -9.18 -18.34 -3.03
N LYS A 119 -8.62 -19.41 -2.45
CA LYS A 119 -7.55 -19.34 -1.46
C LYS A 119 -6.35 -18.52 -1.93
N LEU A 120 -6.00 -18.58 -3.22
CA LEU A 120 -4.88 -17.80 -3.77
C LEU A 120 -5.14 -16.29 -3.66
N PHE A 121 -6.34 -15.85 -4.03
CA PHE A 121 -6.72 -14.44 -3.97
C PHE A 121 -6.75 -13.91 -2.53
N VAL A 122 -7.34 -14.68 -1.60
CA VAL A 122 -7.38 -14.31 -0.18
C VAL A 122 -5.97 -14.24 0.42
N LEU A 123 -5.09 -15.20 0.10
CA LEU A 123 -3.71 -15.18 0.56
C LEU A 123 -2.92 -14.00 -0.02
N THR A 124 -3.10 -13.69 -1.31
CA THR A 124 -2.50 -12.52 -1.93
C THR A 124 -2.95 -11.23 -1.27
N LEU A 125 -4.25 -11.10 -0.95
CA LEU A 125 -4.77 -9.96 -0.20
C LEU A 125 -4.15 -9.85 1.19
N LEU A 126 -3.98 -10.96 1.91
CA LEU A 126 -3.39 -10.98 3.24
C LEU A 126 -1.92 -10.55 3.20
N VAL A 127 -1.16 -11.04 2.22
CA VAL A 127 0.22 -10.64 1.99
C VAL A 127 0.32 -9.17 1.58
N ALA A 128 -0.54 -8.70 0.68
CA ALA A 128 -0.64 -7.30 0.32
C ALA A 128 -0.93 -6.44 1.56
N LEU A 129 -1.88 -6.87 2.40
CA LEU A 129 -2.23 -6.15 3.62
C LEU A 129 -1.02 -5.99 4.55
N LEU A 130 -0.25 -7.05 4.79
CA LEU A 130 0.92 -6.95 5.65
C LEU A 130 2.02 -6.07 5.04
N ILE A 131 2.36 -6.30 3.77
CA ILE A 131 3.50 -5.61 3.15
C ILE A 131 3.22 -4.12 2.89
N TYR A 132 2.01 -3.75 2.45
CA TYR A 132 1.64 -2.34 2.27
C TYR A 132 1.44 -1.63 3.62
N SER A 133 1.09 -2.35 4.68
CA SER A 133 1.14 -1.79 6.03
C SER A 133 2.56 -1.45 6.44
N THR A 134 3.53 -2.31 6.12
CA THR A 134 4.96 -2.04 6.33
C THR A 134 5.43 -0.84 5.53
N GLN A 135 4.94 -0.64 4.30
CA GLN A 135 5.25 0.55 3.51
C GLN A 135 4.83 1.83 4.24
N ALA A 136 3.59 1.91 4.71
CA ALA A 136 3.11 3.09 5.44
C ALA A 136 3.85 3.28 6.77
N ALA A 137 4.10 2.19 7.51
CA ALA A 137 4.81 2.23 8.78
C ALA A 137 6.26 2.70 8.64
N PHE A 138 7.02 2.12 7.71
CA PHE A 138 8.43 2.42 7.51
C PHE A 138 8.63 3.71 6.72
N THR A 139 8.19 3.72 5.47
CA THR A 139 8.53 4.74 4.47
C THR A 139 7.84 6.06 4.77
N LEU A 140 6.56 6.06 5.17
CA LEU A 140 5.77 7.30 5.32
C LEU A 140 5.78 7.85 6.76
N ASN A 141 5.62 6.99 7.77
CA ASN A 141 5.53 7.40 9.17
C ASN A 141 6.91 7.46 9.85
N THR A 142 7.50 6.30 10.13
CA THR A 142 8.72 6.18 10.95
C THR A 142 9.89 6.96 10.36
N PHE A 143 10.08 6.91 9.05
CA PHE A 143 11.15 7.66 8.37
C PHE A 143 11.00 9.17 8.51
N SER A 144 9.78 9.69 8.38
CA SER A 144 9.50 11.12 8.54
C SER A 144 9.76 11.58 9.98
N PHE A 145 9.25 10.83 10.96
CA PHE A 145 9.47 11.11 12.38
C PHE A 145 10.93 11.00 12.80
N LEU A 146 11.66 10.04 12.23
CA LEU A 146 13.08 9.88 12.44
C LEU A 146 13.87 11.11 11.98
N LEU A 147 13.64 11.59 10.76
CA LEU A 147 14.36 12.75 10.23
C LEU A 147 14.04 14.04 11.00
N THR A 148 12.81 14.20 11.49
CA THR A 148 12.44 15.37 12.28
C THR A 148 12.94 15.30 13.72
N THR A 149 12.91 14.12 14.34
CA THR A 149 13.21 13.95 15.78
C THR A 149 14.69 13.71 16.04
N VAL A 150 15.34 12.87 15.24
CA VAL A 150 16.76 12.48 15.41
C VAL A 150 17.67 13.47 14.69
N TYR A 151 17.34 13.83 13.45
CA TYR A 151 18.20 14.68 12.61
C TYR A 151 17.79 16.16 12.63
N HIS A 152 16.77 16.52 13.43
CA HIS A 152 16.24 17.89 13.57
C HIS A 152 15.95 18.58 12.23
N MET A 153 15.58 17.80 11.20
CA MET A 153 15.24 18.34 9.89
C MET A 153 13.83 18.91 9.86
N GLN A 154 13.67 20.01 9.13
CA GLN A 154 12.35 20.54 8.79
C GLN A 154 11.67 19.62 7.76
N LEU A 155 10.34 19.59 7.81
CA LEU A 155 9.50 18.70 6.97
C LEU A 155 9.65 18.97 5.46
N ASP A 156 9.98 20.19 5.05
CA ASP A 156 10.30 20.55 3.68
C ASP A 156 11.48 19.71 3.14
N ARG A 157 12.57 19.62 3.91
CA ARG A 157 13.75 18.84 3.55
C ARG A 157 13.47 17.34 3.57
N VAL A 158 12.63 16.89 4.51
CA VAL A 158 12.16 15.50 4.54
C VAL A 158 11.42 15.18 3.24
N SER A 159 10.45 16.00 2.84
CA SER A 159 9.70 15.80 1.60
C SER A 159 10.59 15.87 0.35
N LEU A 160 11.65 16.68 0.34
CA LEU A 160 12.64 16.69 -0.74
C LEU A 160 13.35 15.32 -0.89
N MET A 161 13.57 14.57 0.19
CA MET A 161 14.18 13.23 0.13
C MET A 161 13.24 12.17 -0.45
N PHE A 162 11.93 12.37 -0.39
CA PHE A 162 10.98 11.48 -1.04
C PHE A 162 10.98 11.64 -2.56
N ILE A 163 11.41 12.79 -3.11
CA ILE A 163 11.46 13.01 -4.57
C ILE A 163 12.34 11.97 -5.28
N PRO A 164 13.64 11.81 -4.94
CA PRO A 164 14.47 10.81 -5.61
C PRO A 164 13.94 9.39 -5.40
N ALA A 165 13.34 9.10 -4.24
CA ALA A 165 12.71 7.81 -3.98
C ALA A 165 11.50 7.55 -4.88
N CYS A 166 10.60 8.52 -5.04
CA CYS A 166 9.45 8.43 -5.93
C CYS A 166 9.86 8.37 -7.41
N LEU A 167 10.86 9.14 -7.83
CA LEU A 167 11.39 9.10 -9.20
C LEU A 167 12.03 7.74 -9.50
N ALA A 168 12.87 7.22 -8.61
CA ALA A 168 13.46 5.90 -8.75
C ALA A 168 12.38 4.80 -8.78
N ALA A 169 11.40 4.87 -7.88
CA ALA A 169 10.25 3.97 -7.88
C ALA A 169 9.43 4.06 -9.19
N ALA A 170 9.29 5.25 -9.77
CA ALA A 170 8.61 5.45 -11.05
C ALA A 170 9.37 4.81 -12.21
N LEU A 171 10.70 4.97 -12.23
CA LEU A 171 11.56 4.35 -13.23
C LEU A 171 11.49 2.83 -13.14
N VAL A 172 11.63 2.26 -11.94
CA VAL A 172 11.51 0.82 -11.71
C VAL A 172 10.10 0.32 -12.05
N GLY A 173 9.06 1.05 -11.67
CA GLY A 173 7.68 0.75 -12.02
C GLY A 173 7.42 0.77 -13.53
N SER A 174 8.01 1.70 -14.27
CA SER A 174 7.95 1.75 -15.73
C SER A 174 8.73 0.60 -16.38
N LEU A 175 9.83 0.17 -15.77
CA LEU A 175 10.66 -0.96 -16.22
C LEU A 175 10.08 -2.32 -15.81
N SER A 176 9.01 -2.35 -15.01
CA SER A 176 8.35 -3.58 -14.55
C SER A 176 8.00 -4.55 -15.70
N GLY A 177 7.64 -4.05 -16.88
CA GLY A 177 7.36 -4.87 -18.06
C GLY A 177 8.59 -5.58 -18.63
N GLN A 178 9.77 -4.96 -18.56
CA GLN A 178 11.03 -5.60 -18.95
C GLN A 178 11.51 -6.58 -17.87
N ILE A 179 11.31 -6.25 -16.61
CA ILE A 179 11.62 -7.12 -15.47
C ILE A 179 10.75 -8.39 -15.53
N ALA A 180 9.46 -8.25 -15.85
CA ALA A 180 8.52 -9.37 -16.03
C ALA A 180 8.89 -10.28 -17.21
N SER A 181 9.70 -9.81 -18.17
CA SER A 181 10.21 -10.65 -19.27
C SER A 181 11.40 -11.54 -18.85
N LYS A 182 12.05 -11.23 -17.73
CA LYS A 182 13.26 -11.93 -17.23
C LYS A 182 13.03 -12.69 -15.92
N LEU A 183 12.09 -12.25 -15.08
CA LEU A 183 11.74 -12.89 -13.82
C LEU A 183 10.29 -13.36 -13.84
N ASP A 184 10.06 -14.58 -13.34
CA ASP A 184 8.70 -15.05 -13.04
C ASP A 184 8.07 -14.14 -11.97
N SER A 185 6.74 -13.96 -12.02
CA SER A 185 6.03 -13.11 -11.05
C SER A 185 6.34 -13.46 -9.60
N PHE A 186 6.45 -14.76 -9.30
CA PHE A 186 6.82 -15.21 -7.96
C PHE A 186 8.24 -14.78 -7.55
N GLN A 187 9.22 -14.91 -8.44
CA GLN A 187 10.60 -14.50 -8.19
C GLN A 187 10.71 -12.99 -8.02
N ALA A 188 9.99 -12.22 -8.85
CA ALA A 188 9.95 -10.77 -8.76
C ALA A 188 9.39 -10.30 -7.40
N VAL A 189 8.28 -10.89 -6.92
CA VAL A 189 7.74 -10.58 -5.58
C VAL A 189 8.72 -10.98 -4.49
N LEU A 190 9.33 -12.17 -4.57
CA LEU A 190 10.26 -12.66 -3.56
C LEU A 190 11.49 -11.73 -3.41
N VAL A 191 12.12 -11.36 -4.52
CA VAL A 191 13.27 -10.44 -4.54
C VAL A 191 12.88 -9.08 -3.95
N SER A 192 11.69 -8.58 -4.30
CA SER A 192 11.19 -7.31 -3.78
C SER A 192 10.95 -7.36 -2.27
N MET A 193 10.32 -8.42 -1.75
CA MET A 193 10.09 -8.60 -0.31
C MET A 193 11.41 -8.73 0.46
N LEU A 194 12.39 -9.46 -0.07
CA LEU A 194 13.71 -9.56 0.53
C LEU A 194 14.40 -8.19 0.58
N ALA A 195 14.31 -7.39 -0.49
CA ALA A 195 14.85 -6.05 -0.53
C ALA A 195 14.16 -5.11 0.48
N ILE A 196 12.84 -5.22 0.66
CA ILE A 196 12.08 -4.47 1.67
C ILE A 196 12.57 -4.84 3.07
N VAL A 197 12.59 -6.12 3.43
CA VAL A 197 13.06 -6.60 4.74
C VAL A 197 14.49 -6.15 5.00
N LEU A 198 15.38 -6.33 4.03
CA LEU A 198 16.78 -5.92 4.14
C LEU A 198 16.91 -4.41 4.36
N SER A 199 16.13 -3.59 3.63
CA SER A 199 16.18 -2.14 3.78
C SER A 199 15.76 -1.66 5.18
N ILE A 200 14.75 -2.31 5.78
CA ILE A 200 14.24 -1.98 7.11
C ILE A 200 15.21 -2.47 8.19
N LEU A 201 15.77 -3.68 8.03
CA LEU A 201 16.78 -4.21 8.95
C LEU A 201 18.04 -3.34 8.94
N LEU A 202 18.55 -2.99 7.75
CA LEU A 202 19.70 -2.11 7.63
C LEU A 202 19.40 -0.76 8.29
N ALA A 203 18.21 -0.19 8.08
CA ALA A 203 17.82 1.05 8.75
C ALA A 203 17.85 0.90 10.28
N ALA A 204 17.37 -0.22 10.83
CA ALA A 204 17.39 -0.48 12.27
C ALA A 204 18.82 -0.53 12.85
N PHE A 205 19.77 -1.17 12.16
CA PHE A 205 21.15 -1.32 12.65
C PHE A 205 22.07 -0.13 12.36
N LEU A 206 21.78 0.65 11.31
CA LEU A 206 22.58 1.83 10.92
C LEU A 206 22.06 3.13 11.56
N MET A 207 21.32 3.04 12.67
CA MET A 207 20.91 4.22 13.44
C MET A 207 22.11 4.99 13.98
N GLY A 208 22.05 6.32 13.85
CA GLY A 208 23.16 7.24 14.15
C GLY A 208 24.13 7.46 12.99
N ALA A 209 23.95 6.77 11.85
CA ALA A 209 24.77 6.99 10.67
C ALA A 209 24.34 8.24 9.87
N SER A 210 24.99 8.49 8.72
CA SER A 210 24.68 9.64 7.88
C SER A 210 23.27 9.56 7.26
N VAL A 211 22.59 10.70 7.17
CA VAL A 211 21.28 10.87 6.53
C VAL A 211 21.24 10.34 5.09
N PHE A 212 22.37 10.38 4.38
CA PHE A 212 22.46 9.85 3.01
C PHE A 212 22.24 8.34 2.93
N ILE A 213 22.60 7.59 3.98
CA ILE A 213 22.34 6.14 4.05
C ILE A 213 20.83 5.91 4.13
N PHE A 214 20.14 6.67 4.97
CA PHE A 214 18.69 6.62 5.11
C PHE A 214 17.97 7.00 3.81
N ALA A 215 18.44 8.03 3.10
CA ALA A 215 17.92 8.38 1.78
C ALA A 215 18.11 7.23 0.76
N GLY A 216 19.26 6.55 0.78
CA GLY A 216 19.51 5.36 -0.05
C GLY A 216 18.57 4.20 0.28
N LEU A 217 18.32 3.93 1.56
CA LEU A 217 17.38 2.89 2.03
C LEU A 217 15.92 3.23 1.69
N LEU A 218 15.56 4.52 1.74
CA LEU A 218 14.24 5.00 1.29
C LEU A 218 14.04 4.75 -0.21
N ILE A 219 15.06 5.04 -1.03
CA ILE A 219 15.03 4.76 -2.46
C ILE A 219 14.90 3.25 -2.71
N LEU A 220 15.72 2.45 -2.03
CA LEU A 220 15.72 0.99 -2.18
C LEU A 220 14.34 0.39 -1.83
N SER A 221 13.78 0.77 -0.68
CA SER A 221 12.44 0.30 -0.26
C SER A 221 11.35 0.73 -1.24
N SER A 222 11.34 2.00 -1.66
CA SER A 222 10.35 2.54 -2.60
C SER A 222 10.40 1.82 -3.96
N CYS A 223 11.60 1.55 -4.48
CA CYS A 223 11.80 0.77 -5.70
C CYS A 223 11.29 -0.67 -5.55
N ALA A 224 11.56 -1.31 -4.41
CA ALA A 224 11.10 -2.67 -4.15
C ALA A 224 9.56 -2.75 -4.06
N PHE A 225 8.91 -1.78 -3.39
CA PHE A 225 7.44 -1.69 -3.38
C PHE A 225 6.85 -1.50 -4.77
N ALA A 226 7.43 -0.62 -5.59
CA ALA A 226 6.97 -0.38 -6.96
C ALA A 226 7.10 -1.62 -7.84
N MET A 227 8.22 -2.37 -7.71
CA MET A 227 8.43 -3.61 -8.46
C MET A 227 7.47 -4.72 -8.02
N MET A 228 7.10 -4.76 -6.74
CA MET A 228 6.22 -5.80 -6.19
C MET A 228 4.74 -5.63 -6.58
N TYR A 229 4.26 -4.39 -6.74
CA TYR A 229 2.82 -4.10 -6.94
C TYR A 229 2.19 -4.89 -8.09
N ALA A 230 2.78 -4.81 -9.29
CA ALA A 230 2.19 -5.44 -10.48
C ALA A 230 2.26 -6.98 -10.45
N PRO A 231 3.41 -7.62 -10.14
CA PRO A 231 3.50 -9.08 -10.03
C PRO A 231 2.60 -9.67 -8.94
N LEU A 232 2.53 -9.03 -7.76
CA LEU A 232 1.68 -9.52 -6.66
C LEU A 232 0.21 -9.49 -7.03
N MET A 233 -0.24 -8.38 -7.65
CA MET A 233 -1.60 -8.25 -8.16
C MET A 233 -1.89 -9.29 -9.26
N HIS A 234 -0.95 -9.52 -10.18
CA HIS A 234 -1.08 -10.53 -11.22
C HIS A 234 -1.27 -11.94 -10.64
N THR A 235 -0.45 -12.34 -9.67
CA THR A 235 -0.57 -13.64 -8.99
C THR A 235 -1.93 -13.82 -8.32
N GLY A 236 -2.47 -12.78 -7.68
CA GLY A 236 -3.80 -12.85 -7.05
C GLY A 236 -4.94 -13.01 -8.05
N LEU A 237 -4.79 -12.45 -9.25
CA LEU A 237 -5.81 -12.42 -10.30
C LEU A 237 -5.67 -13.55 -11.33
N GLU A 238 -4.61 -14.36 -11.27
CA GLU A 238 -4.32 -15.41 -12.24
C GLU A 238 -5.47 -16.41 -12.40
N ARG A 239 -6.15 -16.73 -11.29
CA ARG A 239 -7.29 -17.68 -11.26
C ARG A 239 -8.66 -17.00 -11.31
N MET A 240 -8.73 -15.72 -11.67
CA MET A 240 -9.97 -14.96 -11.70
C MET A 240 -10.53 -14.84 -13.13
N PRO A 241 -11.85 -15.05 -13.33
CA PRO A 241 -12.49 -14.81 -14.62
C PRO A 241 -12.30 -13.36 -15.09
N GLU A 242 -12.05 -13.15 -16.39
CA GLU A 242 -11.86 -11.82 -17.01
C GLU A 242 -12.97 -10.82 -16.64
N ALA A 243 -14.23 -11.27 -16.65
CA ALA A 243 -15.40 -10.46 -16.31
C ALA A 243 -15.37 -9.86 -14.89
N ASN A 244 -14.58 -10.47 -14.01
CA ASN A 244 -14.54 -10.22 -12.56
C ASN A 244 -13.22 -9.55 -12.12
N LYS A 245 -12.22 -9.44 -13.00
CA LYS A 245 -10.90 -8.86 -12.69
C LYS A 245 -10.99 -7.39 -12.27
N GLY A 246 -11.87 -6.60 -12.90
CA GLY A 246 -12.06 -5.18 -12.56
C GLY A 246 -12.50 -4.97 -11.11
N THR A 247 -13.50 -5.73 -10.65
CA THR A 247 -13.95 -5.69 -9.24
C THR A 247 -12.85 -6.16 -8.29
N ALA A 248 -12.13 -7.22 -8.64
CA ALA A 248 -11.05 -7.76 -7.81
C ALA A 248 -9.89 -6.76 -7.65
N ILE A 249 -9.54 -6.00 -8.69
CA ILE A 249 -8.56 -4.91 -8.62
C ILE A 249 -9.05 -3.80 -7.67
N GLY A 250 -10.33 -3.43 -7.75
CA GLY A 250 -10.92 -2.45 -6.83
C GLY A 250 -10.84 -2.90 -5.37
N PHE A 251 -11.16 -4.17 -5.10
CA PHE A 251 -11.05 -4.75 -3.76
C PHE A 251 -9.60 -4.85 -3.27
N TYR A 252 -8.67 -5.19 -4.15
CA TYR A 252 -7.24 -5.19 -3.87
C TYR A 252 -6.75 -3.79 -3.46
N ASN A 253 -7.15 -2.75 -4.19
CA ASN A 253 -6.81 -1.37 -3.85
C ASN A 253 -7.44 -0.91 -2.53
N LEU A 254 -8.68 -1.30 -2.25
CA LEU A 254 -9.31 -1.05 -0.97
C LEU A 254 -8.50 -1.68 0.17
N CYS A 255 -8.08 -2.93 -0.02
CA CYS A 255 -7.25 -3.66 0.95
C CYS A 255 -5.91 -2.95 1.19
N ILE A 256 -5.26 -2.43 0.14
CA ILE A 256 -4.05 -1.60 0.26
C ILE A 256 -4.30 -0.33 1.08
N ASN A 257 -5.42 0.36 0.85
CA ASN A 257 -5.74 1.57 1.62
C ASN A 257 -5.96 1.27 3.10
N ILE A 258 -6.65 0.16 3.42
CA ILE A 258 -6.80 -0.32 4.80
C ILE A 258 -5.44 -0.65 5.40
N ALA A 259 -4.60 -1.38 4.65
CA ALA A 259 -3.24 -1.75 5.05
C ALA A 259 -2.39 -0.53 5.41
N MET A 260 -2.41 0.51 4.59
CA MET A 260 -1.69 1.75 4.87
C MET A 260 -2.14 2.38 6.20
N SER A 261 -3.45 2.43 6.45
CA SER A 261 -3.98 2.95 7.71
C SER A 261 -3.55 2.13 8.94
N VAL A 262 -3.53 0.80 8.80
CA VAL A 262 -2.99 -0.10 9.84
C VAL A 262 -1.53 0.26 10.11
N GLY A 263 -0.74 0.39 9.03
CA GLY A 263 0.67 0.80 9.03
C GLY A 263 0.92 2.06 9.84
N PHE A 264 0.19 3.13 9.53
CA PHE A 264 0.30 4.40 10.25
C PHE A 264 -0.01 4.24 11.74
N THR A 265 -1.04 3.47 12.08
CA THR A 265 -1.47 3.38 13.49
C THR A 265 -0.49 2.60 14.35
N TYR A 266 -0.07 1.40 13.93
CA TYR A 266 0.85 0.62 14.76
C TYR A 266 2.24 1.25 14.81
N SER A 267 2.70 1.90 13.73
CA SER A 267 4.00 2.58 13.74
C SER A 267 4.01 3.74 14.72
N SER A 268 2.98 4.60 14.72
CA SER A 268 2.84 5.65 15.73
C SER A 268 2.80 5.08 17.15
N ARG A 269 2.05 3.99 17.38
CA ARG A 269 2.03 3.33 18.70
C ARG A 269 3.40 2.77 19.09
N PHE A 270 4.17 2.26 18.13
CA PHE A 270 5.52 1.78 18.40
C PHE A 270 6.45 2.94 18.76
N ILE A 271 6.35 4.06 18.06
CA ILE A 271 7.10 5.29 18.35
C ILE A 271 6.75 5.84 19.75
N ASP A 272 5.50 5.75 20.19
CA ASP A 272 5.10 6.29 21.50
C ASP A 272 5.34 5.33 22.68
N GLY A 273 5.37 4.01 22.43
CA GLY A 273 5.16 3.01 23.50
C GLY A 273 6.09 1.81 23.53
N VAL A 274 7.05 1.67 22.59
CA VAL A 274 8.00 0.54 22.62
C VAL A 274 9.18 0.85 23.53
N ASN A 275 9.53 -0.09 24.41
CA ASN A 275 10.82 -0.12 25.10
C ASN A 275 11.23 -1.59 25.22
N LEU A 276 11.89 -2.09 24.18
CA LEU A 276 12.43 -3.45 24.14
C LEU A 276 13.74 -3.57 24.95
N SER A 277 14.39 -2.44 25.28
CA SER A 277 15.68 -2.38 25.98
C SER A 277 16.79 -3.19 25.27
N LEU A 278 16.67 -3.35 23.95
CA LEU A 278 17.63 -4.08 23.10
C LEU A 278 18.77 -3.17 22.63
N PHE A 279 18.50 -1.87 22.51
CA PHE A 279 19.48 -0.86 22.16
C PHE A 279 19.73 0.09 23.34
N PRO A 280 20.80 0.92 23.29
CA PRO A 280 20.99 1.98 24.27
C PRO A 280 19.73 2.84 24.40
N SER A 281 19.40 3.30 25.60
CA SER A 281 18.25 4.16 25.90
C SER A 281 18.47 5.60 25.42
N THR A 282 18.83 5.74 24.15
CA THR A 282 18.92 6.98 23.38
C THR A 282 17.74 7.07 22.42
N VAL A 283 17.46 8.27 21.92
CA VAL A 283 16.42 8.48 20.89
C VAL A 283 16.69 7.59 19.66
N GLU A 284 17.94 7.47 19.24
CA GLU A 284 18.34 6.61 18.13
C GLU A 284 18.07 5.12 18.39
N GLY A 285 18.41 4.63 19.58
CA GLY A 285 18.14 3.24 19.97
C GLY A 285 16.66 2.91 20.01
N HIS A 286 15.82 3.85 20.45
CA HIS A 286 14.36 3.71 20.39
C HIS A 286 13.84 3.55 18.96
N TYR A 287 14.31 4.38 18.01
CA TYR A 287 13.93 4.22 16.60
C TYR A 287 14.47 2.92 15.98
N SER A 288 15.64 2.41 16.41
CA SER A 288 16.09 1.06 16.02
C SER A 288 15.11 -0.03 16.44
N GLU A 289 14.59 0.04 17.68
CA GLU A 289 13.62 -0.93 18.20
C GLU A 289 12.29 -0.89 17.43
N VAL A 290 11.80 0.30 17.13
CA VAL A 290 10.61 0.51 16.29
C VAL A 290 10.80 -0.13 14.92
N LEU A 291 11.95 0.11 14.27
CA LEU A 291 12.25 -0.47 12.96
C LEU A 291 12.41 -1.98 13.00
N LEU A 292 12.96 -2.56 14.08
CA LEU A 292 12.99 -4.00 14.26
C LEU A 292 11.58 -4.61 14.35
N MET A 293 10.66 -3.98 15.08
CA MET A 293 9.26 -4.44 15.12
C MET A 293 8.61 -4.39 13.74
N ILE A 294 8.83 -3.31 12.99
CA ILE A 294 8.33 -3.18 11.62
C ILE A 294 8.94 -4.24 10.70
N SER A 295 10.24 -4.54 10.86
CA SER A 295 10.90 -5.61 10.12
C SER A 295 10.32 -6.98 10.45
N PHE A 296 9.89 -7.23 11.69
CA PHE A 296 9.26 -8.50 12.05
C PHE A 296 7.90 -8.67 11.33
N VAL A 297 7.13 -7.59 11.20
CA VAL A 297 5.91 -7.57 10.38
C VAL A 297 6.24 -7.88 8.92
N ALA A 298 7.27 -7.25 8.35
CA ALA A 298 7.71 -7.51 6.97
C ALA A 298 8.18 -8.97 6.76
N LEU A 299 8.93 -9.53 7.73
CA LEU A 299 9.35 -10.92 7.73
C LEU A 299 8.16 -11.88 7.78
N SER A 300 7.15 -11.58 8.60
CA SER A 300 5.92 -12.38 8.66
C SER A 300 5.20 -12.42 7.32
N ALA A 301 5.15 -11.28 6.60
CA ALA A 301 4.57 -11.20 5.26
C ALA A 301 5.36 -12.06 4.26
N LEU A 302 6.69 -12.03 4.32
CA LEU A 302 7.57 -12.83 3.48
C LEU A 302 7.39 -14.33 3.75
N VAL A 303 7.35 -14.75 5.02
CA VAL A 303 7.11 -16.14 5.41
C VAL A 303 5.75 -16.61 4.89
N LEU A 304 4.69 -15.82 5.07
CA LEU A 304 3.36 -16.14 4.55
C LEU A 304 3.38 -16.28 3.01
N PHE A 305 4.08 -15.39 2.30
CA PHE A 305 4.22 -15.49 0.85
C PHE A 305 4.96 -16.77 0.42
N VAL A 306 6.09 -17.09 1.06
CA VAL A 306 6.92 -18.25 0.70
C VAL A 306 6.24 -19.57 1.04
N PHE A 307 5.57 -19.69 2.18
CA PHE A 307 4.98 -20.96 2.62
C PHE A 307 3.59 -21.20 2.03
N LEU A 308 2.72 -20.19 2.01
CA LEU A 308 1.31 -20.39 1.66
C LEU A 308 1.03 -20.20 0.18
N ILE A 309 1.69 -19.24 -0.47
CA ILE A 309 1.45 -18.94 -1.89
C ILE A 309 2.28 -19.87 -2.79
N ARG A 310 3.52 -20.20 -2.43
CA ARG A 310 4.34 -21.17 -3.19
C ARG A 310 3.67 -22.54 -3.30
N GLY A 311 2.97 -22.99 -2.25
CA GLY A 311 2.23 -24.26 -2.28
C GLY A 311 0.96 -24.24 -3.15
N GLN A 312 0.51 -23.05 -3.57
CA GLN A 312 -0.71 -22.87 -4.36
C GLN A 312 -0.42 -22.58 -5.84
N ILE A 313 0.79 -22.16 -6.22
CA ILE A 313 1.15 -21.86 -7.61
C ILE A 313 1.56 -23.16 -8.33
N PRO A 314 0.87 -23.57 -9.42
CA PRO A 314 1.30 -24.70 -10.22
C PRO A 314 2.65 -24.37 -10.87
N ASN A 315 3.56 -25.33 -10.87
CA ASN A 315 4.92 -25.21 -11.37
C ASN A 315 4.91 -25.09 -12.92
N LYS A 316 4.50 -23.95 -13.46
CA LYS A 316 4.56 -23.65 -14.89
C LYS A 316 4.83 -22.15 -15.11
N LYS A 317 5.91 -21.88 -15.85
CA LYS A 317 6.24 -20.58 -16.41
C LYS A 317 5.02 -20.00 -17.11
N SER A 318 4.36 -19.03 -16.48
CA SER A 318 3.15 -18.38 -17.00
C SER A 318 3.48 -16.91 -17.26
N PHE A 319 4.20 -16.69 -18.36
CA PHE A 319 4.22 -15.45 -19.14
C PHE A 319 4.57 -15.82 -20.58
N SER A 320 3.61 -16.43 -21.28
CA SER A 320 3.54 -16.43 -22.74
C SER A 320 2.09 -16.16 -23.11
N ASP A 321 1.78 -14.88 -23.31
CA ASP A 321 1.05 -14.31 -24.47
C ASP A 321 0.70 -12.83 -24.20
#